data_AF-A0A972X8G6-F1
#
_entry.id   AF-A0A972X8G6-F1
#
_cell.length_a   1.000
_cell.length_b   1.000
_cell.length_c   1.000
_cell.angle_alpha   90.00
_cell.angle_beta   90.00
_cell.angle_gamma   90.00
#
_symmetry.space_group_name_H-M   'P 1'
#
loop_
_entity.id
_entity.type
_entity.pdbx_description
1 polymer ?
#
loop_
_entity_poly.entity_id
_entity_poly.type
_entity_poly.pdbx_seq_one_letter_code
_entity_poly.pdbx_strand_id
1 'polypeptide(L)'
;MKECTKECKKHGLVRHSCANNRTYYRCIKCASETTKYRRHQIRKELIQYAGGKCSRCEYSKYSKVLEFHHKDPSKKHFEICGSNITKYNKTILKKEVDKCDLLCANCHRETHVELKGVFNYKPKEYRRSIKCIHCGADTKNKKYCSPKCFAENKIL
;
A
#
# COMPACT_ATOMS: atom_id res chain seq x y z
N MET A 1 -11.06 11.43 27.41
CA MET A 1 -12.27 11.52 26.55
C MET A 1 -13.31 10.58 27.15
N LYS A 2 -14.53 11.04 27.48
CA LYS A 2 -15.56 10.12 28.00
C LYS A 2 -16.08 9.27 26.83
N GLU A 3 -16.08 7.96 27.03
CA GLU A 3 -16.58 6.99 26.06
C GLU A 3 -17.66 6.12 26.69
N CYS A 4 -18.59 5.65 25.87
CA CYS A 4 -19.62 4.71 26.30
C CYS A 4 -19.97 3.76 25.15
N THR A 5 -20.47 2.58 25.48
CA THR A 5 -20.99 1.65 24.48
C THR A 5 -22.47 1.92 24.29
N LYS A 6 -22.88 2.18 23.05
CA LYS A 6 -24.29 2.45 22.67
C LYS A 6 -24.59 1.76 21.34
N GLU A 7 -25.86 1.57 21.07
CA GLU A 7 -26.31 1.04 19.78
C GLU A 7 -26.25 2.12 18.69
N CYS A 8 -25.63 1.78 17.56
CA CYS A 8 -25.57 2.58 16.36
C CYS A 8 -26.40 1.89 15.26
N LYS A 9 -27.31 2.63 14.62
CA LYS A 9 -28.16 2.11 13.52
C LYS A 9 -27.40 1.41 12.39
N LYS A 10 -26.14 1.78 12.17
CA LYS A 10 -25.29 1.22 11.11
C LYS A 10 -24.35 0.11 11.59
N HIS A 11 -23.87 0.20 12.83
CA HIS A 11 -22.76 -0.64 13.31
C HIS A 11 -23.12 -1.51 14.52
N GLY A 12 -24.39 -1.51 14.93
CA GLY A 12 -24.85 -2.22 16.13
C GLY A 12 -24.23 -1.65 17.40
N LEU A 13 -23.97 -2.52 18.38
CA LEU A 13 -23.41 -2.13 19.67
C LEU A 13 -21.91 -1.78 19.56
N VAL A 14 -21.57 -0.50 19.66
CA VAL A 14 -20.20 -0.01 19.47
C VAL A 14 -19.84 1.14 20.41
N ARG A 15 -18.54 1.39 20.57
CA ARG A 15 -18.02 2.54 21.32
C ARG A 15 -18.42 3.84 20.63
N HIS A 16 -18.95 4.75 21.44
CA HIS A 16 -19.27 6.12 21.08
C HIS A 16 -18.37 7.06 21.87
N SER A 17 -17.82 8.04 21.18
CA SER A 17 -17.06 9.13 21.79
C SER A 17 -17.96 10.34 21.99
N CYS A 18 -17.75 11.03 23.09
CA CYS A 18 -18.44 12.26 23.43
C CYS A 18 -17.92 13.41 22.55
N ALA A 19 -18.80 14.10 21.83
CA ALA A 19 -18.46 15.22 20.95
C ALA A 19 -18.96 16.57 21.53
N ASN A 20 -18.32 17.68 21.16
CA ASN A 20 -18.68 19.07 21.52
C ASN A 20 -19.07 19.26 23.00
N ASN A 21 -18.09 19.27 23.91
CA ASN A 21 -18.29 19.53 25.34
C ASN A 21 -19.47 18.77 25.99
N ARG A 22 -19.73 17.54 25.53
CA ARG A 22 -20.74 16.62 26.09
C ARG A 22 -22.19 16.84 25.66
N THR A 23 -22.41 17.55 24.57
CA THR A 23 -23.77 17.74 24.03
C THR A 23 -24.33 16.49 23.35
N TYR A 24 -23.49 15.60 22.80
CA TYR A 24 -23.95 14.34 22.19
C TYR A 24 -22.84 13.28 22.09
N TYR A 25 -23.26 12.04 21.78
CA TYR A 25 -22.37 10.89 21.56
C TYR A 25 -22.33 10.51 20.08
N ARG A 26 -21.14 10.27 19.56
CA ARG A 26 -20.90 9.90 18.16
C ARG A 26 -20.29 8.51 18.08
N CYS A 27 -20.86 7.64 17.24
CA CYS A 27 -20.28 6.34 16.94
C CYS A 27 -18.86 6.51 16.36
N ILE A 28 -17.86 5.85 16.97
CA ILE A 28 -16.47 5.97 16.55
C ILE A 28 -16.25 5.39 15.14
N LYS A 29 -16.97 4.31 14.80
CA LYS A 29 -16.92 3.71 13.46
C LYS A 29 -17.50 4.65 12.39
N CYS A 30 -18.69 5.22 12.62
CA CYS A 30 -19.26 6.24 11.72
C CYS A 30 -18.31 7.42 11.55
N ALA A 31 -17.74 7.93 12.64
CA ALA A 31 -16.78 9.03 12.58
C ALA A 31 -15.57 8.66 11.71
N SER A 32 -15.00 7.47 11.91
CA SER A 32 -13.88 6.98 11.12
C SER A 32 -14.22 6.87 9.63
N GLU A 33 -15.40 6.36 9.29
CA GLU A 33 -15.85 6.22 7.90
C GLU A 33 -16.01 7.58 7.22
N THR A 34 -16.65 8.54 7.89
CA THR A 34 -16.78 9.91 7.39
C THR A 34 -15.41 10.54 7.15
N THR A 35 -14.47 10.37 8.08
CA THR A 35 -13.10 10.88 7.91
C THR A 35 -12.40 10.19 6.74
N LYS A 36 -12.49 8.86 6.60
CA LYS A 36 -11.91 8.12 5.47
C LYS A 36 -12.47 8.59 4.13
N TYR A 37 -13.79 8.78 4.05
CA TYR A 37 -14.46 9.29 2.85
C TYR A 37 -13.97 10.70 2.48
N ARG A 38 -13.94 11.64 3.44
CA ARG A 38 -13.44 13.01 3.20
C ARG A 38 -11.99 13.02 2.74
N ARG A 39 -11.11 12.23 3.37
CA ARG A 39 -9.70 12.08 2.95
C ARG A 39 -9.60 11.57 1.50
N HIS A 40 -10.43 10.60 1.14
CA HIS A 40 -10.45 10.06 -0.21
C HIS A 40 -10.86 11.11 -1.25
N GLN A 41 -11.92 11.89 -0.98
CA GLN A 41 -12.36 12.95 -1.90
C GLN A 41 -11.30 14.03 -2.07
N ILE A 42 -10.75 14.56 -0.97
CA ILE A 42 -9.71 15.60 -1.03
C ILE A 42 -8.48 15.07 -1.78
N ARG A 43 -8.02 13.86 -1.49
CA ARG A 43 -6.87 13.27 -2.20
C ARG A 43 -7.14 13.16 -3.70
N LYS A 44 -8.34 12.72 -4.10
CA LYS A 44 -8.72 12.61 -5.51
C LYS A 44 -8.66 13.97 -6.21
N GLU A 45 -9.21 15.01 -5.59
CA GLU A 45 -9.15 16.37 -6.12
C GLU A 45 -7.71 16.88 -6.27
N LEU A 46 -6.86 16.65 -5.27
CA LEU A 46 -5.46 17.07 -5.33
C LEU A 46 -4.67 16.32 -6.41
N ILE A 47 -4.92 15.02 -6.59
CA ILE A 47 -4.32 14.23 -7.66
C ILE A 47 -4.73 14.78 -9.03
N GLN A 48 -6.00 15.11 -9.22
CA GLN A 48 -6.49 15.73 -10.45
C GLN A 48 -5.85 17.09 -10.69
N TYR A 49 -5.75 17.91 -9.65
CA TYR A 49 -5.08 19.22 -9.70
C TYR A 49 -3.61 19.11 -10.12
N ALA A 50 -2.89 18.08 -9.64
CA ALA A 50 -1.51 17.81 -10.01
C ALA A 50 -1.34 17.08 -11.37
N GLY A 51 -2.40 16.98 -12.19
CA GLY A 51 -2.37 16.42 -13.54
C GLY A 51 -2.82 14.96 -13.67
N GLY A 52 -3.12 14.27 -12.57
CA GLY A 52 -3.78 12.96 -12.59
C GLY A 52 -2.94 11.76 -13.04
N LYS A 53 -1.66 11.97 -13.37
CA LYS A 53 -0.73 10.92 -13.80
C LYS A 53 0.63 11.08 -13.13
N CYS A 54 1.40 9.98 -13.09
CA CYS A 54 2.79 10.03 -12.68
C CYS A 54 3.57 10.99 -13.60
N SER A 55 4.29 11.96 -13.05
CA SER A 55 5.10 12.90 -13.82
C SER A 55 6.34 12.26 -14.46
N ARG A 56 6.76 11.07 -14.00
CA ARG A 56 7.94 10.35 -14.51
C ARG A 56 7.64 9.26 -15.53
N CYS A 57 6.58 8.48 -15.33
CA CYS A 57 6.24 7.32 -16.18
C CYS A 57 4.80 7.31 -16.70
N GLU A 58 4.07 8.42 -16.53
CA GLU A 58 2.71 8.64 -17.02
C GLU A 58 1.62 7.70 -16.49
N TYR A 59 1.94 6.81 -15.55
CA TYR A 59 0.96 5.93 -14.92
C TYR A 59 -0.26 6.70 -14.40
N SER A 60 -1.46 6.29 -14.86
CA SER A 60 -2.73 6.98 -14.56
C SER A 60 -3.89 6.01 -14.26
N LYS A 61 -3.64 4.70 -14.20
CA LYS A 61 -4.68 3.68 -14.06
C LYS A 61 -5.40 3.71 -12.71
N TYR A 62 -4.64 3.80 -11.61
CA TYR A 62 -5.19 3.80 -10.25
C TYR A 62 -4.61 4.96 -9.43
N SER A 63 -5.44 5.95 -9.12
CA SER A 63 -5.06 7.12 -8.31
C SER A 63 -4.56 6.77 -6.91
N LYS A 64 -4.95 5.61 -6.37
CA LYS A 64 -4.47 5.12 -5.06
C LYS A 64 -2.97 4.80 -5.05
N VAL A 65 -2.36 4.53 -6.22
CA VAL A 65 -0.93 4.20 -6.36
C VAL A 65 -0.08 5.46 -6.59
N LEU A 66 -0.71 6.61 -6.84
CA LEU A 66 -0.02 7.88 -6.97
C LEU A 66 0.23 8.51 -5.60
N GLU A 67 1.41 9.07 -5.41
CA GLU A 67 1.94 9.64 -4.17
C GLU A 67 2.57 11.00 -4.45
N PHE A 68 2.46 11.93 -3.50
CA PHE A 68 3.09 13.24 -3.59
C PHE A 68 4.49 13.17 -3.00
N HIS A 69 5.48 13.43 -3.83
CA HIS A 69 6.88 13.52 -3.45
C HIS A 69 7.28 14.97 -3.31
N HIS A 70 7.69 15.42 -2.12
CA HIS A 70 8.22 16.77 -1.95
C HIS A 70 9.58 16.91 -2.66
N LYS A 71 9.67 17.86 -3.61
CA LYS A 71 10.91 18.15 -4.35
C LYS A 71 12.07 18.51 -3.45
N ASP A 72 11.76 19.27 -2.39
CA ASP A 72 12.69 19.69 -1.36
C ASP A 72 12.04 19.41 0.01
N PRO A 73 12.46 18.34 0.70
CA PRO A 73 11.92 17.98 2.01
C PRO A 73 12.06 19.06 3.08
N SER A 74 13.00 20.01 2.92
CA SER A 74 13.20 21.12 3.87
C SER A 74 12.15 22.24 3.72
N LYS A 75 11.50 22.33 2.56
CA LYS A 75 10.50 23.37 2.23
C LYS A 75 9.05 22.93 2.47
N LYS A 76 8.84 21.69 2.94
CA LYS A 76 7.50 21.18 3.25
C LYS A 76 6.94 21.83 4.50
N HIS A 77 5.67 22.25 4.47
CA HIS A 77 4.96 22.68 5.67
C HIS A 77 4.30 21.50 6.38
N PHE A 78 3.84 20.50 5.61
CA PHE A 78 3.19 19.30 6.14
C PHE A 78 3.19 18.19 5.08
N GLU A 79 2.91 16.97 5.53
CA GLU A 79 2.77 15.82 4.63
C GLU A 79 1.39 15.77 4.00
N ILE A 80 1.34 15.69 2.66
CA ILE A 80 0.08 15.56 1.90
C ILE A 80 -0.48 14.14 2.02
N CYS A 81 0.39 13.16 2.31
CA CYS A 81 0.01 11.77 2.55
C CYS A 81 -0.23 11.54 4.05
N GLY A 82 -1.46 11.74 4.55
CA GLY A 82 -1.72 11.40 5.95
C GLY A 82 -3.10 11.73 6.52
N SER A 83 -3.18 11.56 7.84
CA SER A 83 -4.38 11.79 8.64
C SER A 83 -4.80 13.26 8.71
N ASN A 84 -3.87 14.18 8.42
CA ASN A 84 -3.99 15.62 8.61
C ASN A 84 -4.56 16.36 7.38
N ILE A 85 -4.73 15.70 6.23
CA ILE A 85 -5.25 16.35 5.01
C ILE A 85 -6.64 16.99 5.20
N THR A 86 -7.43 16.49 6.14
CA THR A 86 -8.76 17.04 6.48
C THR A 86 -8.71 18.26 7.41
N LYS A 87 -7.53 18.67 7.89
CA LYS A 87 -7.36 19.82 8.81
C LYS A 87 -7.11 21.13 8.06
N TYR A 88 -6.64 21.06 6.82
CA TYR A 88 -6.29 22.22 6.02
C TYR A 88 -7.39 22.54 4.99
N ASN A 89 -7.54 23.80 4.65
CA ASN A 89 -8.42 24.19 3.55
C ASN A 89 -7.79 23.86 2.19
N LYS A 90 -8.62 23.84 1.14
CA LYS A 90 -8.19 23.44 -0.21
C LYS A 90 -7.06 24.32 -0.77
N THR A 91 -7.06 25.62 -0.47
CA THR A 91 -6.06 26.57 -0.95
C THR A 91 -4.67 26.25 -0.38
N ILE A 92 -4.58 25.99 0.92
CA ILE A 92 -3.32 25.60 1.58
C ILE A 92 -2.82 24.26 1.04
N LEU A 93 -3.73 23.30 0.85
CA LEU A 93 -3.37 22.00 0.28
C LEU A 93 -2.80 22.13 -1.14
N LYS A 94 -3.43 22.93 -2.00
CA LYS A 94 -2.94 23.16 -3.37
C LYS A 94 -1.55 23.80 -3.38
N LYS A 95 -1.32 24.83 -2.56
CA LYS A 95 0.00 25.46 -2.42
C LYS A 95 1.09 24.47 -1.99
N GLU A 96 0.76 23.51 -1.14
CA GLU A 96 1.71 22.46 -0.76
C GLU A 96 1.90 21.43 -1.88
N VAL A 97 0.82 21.08 -2.61
CA VAL A 97 0.91 20.22 -3.80
C VAL A 97 1.82 20.82 -4.87
N ASP A 98 1.82 22.14 -5.06
CA ASP A 98 2.67 22.83 -6.05
C ASP A 98 4.18 22.61 -5.78
N LYS A 99 4.54 22.27 -4.54
CA LYS A 99 5.92 21.93 -4.15
C LYS A 99 6.27 20.44 -4.34
N CYS A 100 5.31 19.64 -4.76
CA CYS A 100 5.44 18.20 -4.89
C CYS A 100 5.45 17.76 -6.36
N ASP A 101 6.08 16.63 -6.62
CA ASP A 101 5.86 15.82 -7.82
C ASP A 101 4.83 14.74 -7.54
N LEU A 102 3.92 14.52 -8.48
CA LEU A 102 2.98 13.41 -8.42
C LEU A 102 3.64 12.19 -9.06
N LEU A 103 4.02 11.19 -8.26
CA LEU A 103 4.74 9.99 -8.72
C LEU A 103 3.92 8.73 -8.44
N CYS A 104 4.06 7.69 -9.25
CA CYS A 104 3.57 6.37 -8.85
C CYS A 104 4.48 5.78 -7.75
N ALA A 105 3.97 4.82 -6.98
CA ALA A 105 4.70 4.20 -5.88
C ALA A 105 6.12 3.72 -6.28
N ASN A 106 6.30 3.16 -7.48
CA ASN A 106 7.61 2.71 -7.95
C ASN A 106 8.56 3.91 -8.17
N CYS A 107 8.15 4.88 -8.99
CA CYS A 107 8.95 6.08 -9.26
C CYS A 107 9.24 6.88 -7.98
N HIS A 108 8.29 6.94 -7.05
CA HIS A 108 8.48 7.59 -5.76
C HIS A 108 9.56 6.90 -4.93
N ARG A 109 9.53 5.57 -4.87
CA ARG A 109 10.55 4.78 -4.16
C ARG A 109 11.91 4.91 -4.83
N GLU A 110 11.97 4.88 -6.16
CA GLU A 110 13.21 5.10 -6.91
C GLU A 110 13.85 6.45 -6.59
N THR A 111 13.07 7.52 -6.37
CA THR A 111 13.63 8.83 -5.97
C THR A 111 14.29 8.79 -4.59
N HIS A 112 13.86 7.90 -3.69
CA HIS A 112 14.49 7.72 -2.38
C HIS A 112 15.64 6.72 -2.38
N VAL A 113 15.78 5.91 -3.43
CA VAL A 113 16.90 5.01 -3.58
C VAL A 113 18.08 5.82 -4.12
N GLU A 114 18.82 6.46 -3.21
CA GLU A 114 20.22 6.79 -3.49
C GLU A 114 20.91 5.51 -3.96
N LEU A 115 21.58 5.58 -5.12
CA LEU A 115 22.18 4.50 -5.90
C LEU A 115 23.06 3.52 -5.08
N LYS A 116 22.45 2.67 -4.25
CA LYS A 116 23.11 1.56 -3.57
C LYS A 116 23.01 0.31 -4.43
N GLY A 117 23.82 0.32 -5.50
CA GLY A 117 24.07 -0.85 -6.36
C GLY A 117 22.89 -1.25 -7.24
N VAL A 118 23.19 -1.55 -8.50
CA VAL A 118 22.20 -2.12 -9.40
C VAL A 118 21.86 -3.54 -8.92
N PHE A 119 20.58 -3.83 -8.68
CA PHE A 119 20.13 -5.19 -8.40
C PHE A 119 20.25 -6.04 -9.67
N ASN A 120 21.30 -6.84 -9.74
CA ASN A 120 21.50 -7.78 -10.85
C ASN A 120 20.71 -9.06 -10.58
N TYR A 121 19.50 -9.14 -11.13
CA TYR A 121 18.69 -10.35 -11.08
C TYR A 121 19.41 -11.49 -11.80
N LYS A 122 19.81 -12.52 -11.06
CA LYS A 122 20.27 -13.79 -11.63
C LYS A 122 19.08 -14.75 -11.71
N PRO A 123 18.65 -15.17 -12.92
CA PRO A 123 17.58 -16.14 -13.04
C PRO A 123 17.97 -17.44 -12.34
N LYS A 124 17.03 -18.03 -11.60
CA LYS A 124 17.21 -19.35 -11.02
C LYS A 124 17.12 -20.40 -12.12
N GLU A 125 18.16 -21.21 -12.28
CA GLU A 125 18.15 -22.36 -13.19
C GLU A 125 17.31 -23.51 -12.60
N TYR A 126 16.00 -23.47 -12.84
CA TYR A 126 15.04 -24.47 -12.33
C TYR A 126 15.00 -25.77 -13.17
N ARG A 127 16.15 -26.34 -13.55
CA ARG A 127 16.23 -27.69 -14.13
C ARG A 127 17.53 -28.36 -13.73
N ARG A 128 17.58 -28.89 -12.52
CA ARG A 128 18.61 -29.91 -12.21
C ARG A 128 18.09 -31.23 -12.76
N SER A 129 18.84 -31.82 -13.69
CA SER A 129 18.69 -33.25 -13.94
C SER A 129 19.18 -33.96 -12.68
N ILE A 130 18.24 -34.49 -11.91
CA ILE A 130 18.53 -35.26 -10.71
C ILE A 130 18.33 -36.71 -11.09
N LYS A 131 19.29 -37.56 -10.76
CA LYS A 131 19.16 -39.01 -10.96
C LYS A 131 18.15 -39.55 -9.94
N CYS A 132 17.23 -40.39 -10.41
CA CYS A 132 16.31 -41.13 -9.55
C CYS A 132 17.11 -41.92 -8.52
N ILE A 133 16.80 -41.77 -7.23
CA ILE A 133 17.52 -42.47 -6.15
C ILE A 133 17.40 -43.99 -6.29
N HIS A 134 16.26 -44.47 -6.81
CA HIS A 134 15.99 -45.90 -6.94
C HIS A 134 16.58 -46.52 -8.22
N CYS A 135 16.35 -45.91 -9.39
CA CYS A 135 16.68 -46.53 -10.68
C CYS A 135 17.71 -45.76 -11.52
N GLY A 136 18.22 -44.62 -11.04
CA GLY A 136 19.21 -43.82 -11.78
C GLY A 136 18.69 -43.11 -13.02
N ALA A 137 17.40 -43.23 -13.38
CA ALA A 137 16.83 -42.48 -14.50
C ALA A 137 16.92 -40.96 -14.28
N ASP A 138 17.13 -40.19 -15.35
CA ASP A 138 17.12 -38.73 -15.27
C ASP A 138 15.73 -38.21 -14.92
N THR A 139 15.67 -37.32 -13.93
CA THR A 139 14.43 -36.70 -13.48
C THR A 139 14.58 -35.19 -13.42
N LYS A 140 13.49 -34.48 -13.73
CA LYS A 140 13.46 -33.01 -13.67
C LYS A 140 13.02 -32.58 -12.28
N ASN A 141 13.98 -32.16 -11.45
CA ASN A 141 13.74 -31.65 -10.09
C ASN A 141 12.97 -32.61 -9.16
N LYS A 142 13.01 -33.93 -9.41
CA LYS A 142 12.37 -34.95 -8.57
C LYS A 142 13.44 -35.89 -8.00
N LYS A 143 13.17 -36.54 -6.87
CA LYS A 143 14.06 -37.59 -6.34
C LYS A 143 13.80 -38.96 -6.97
N TYR A 144 12.60 -39.15 -7.54
CA TYR A 144 12.14 -40.42 -8.10
C TYR A 144 11.49 -40.16 -9.47
N CYS A 145 11.69 -41.05 -10.42
CA CYS A 145 11.12 -40.92 -11.77
C CYS A 145 9.65 -41.33 -11.85
N SER A 146 9.16 -42.14 -10.90
CA SER A 146 7.79 -42.65 -10.86
C SER A 146 7.32 -42.94 -9.42
N PRO A 147 6.00 -43.05 -9.18
CA PRO A 147 5.47 -43.50 -7.89
C PRO A 147 5.97 -44.88 -7.47
N LYS A 148 6.22 -45.77 -8.45
CA LYS A 148 6.79 -47.11 -8.23
C LYS A 148 8.19 -47.01 -7.60
N CYS A 149 9.09 -46.24 -8.20
CA CYS A 149 10.44 -46.02 -7.67
C CYS A 149 10.45 -45.34 -6.29
N PHE A 150 9.43 -44.53 -5.97
CA PHE A 150 9.28 -43.96 -4.63
C PHE A 150 8.85 -45.01 -3.60
N ALA A 151 7.92 -45.91 -3.97
CA ALA A 151 7.42 -46.95 -3.09
C ALA A 151 8.48 -48.03 -2.82
N GLU A 152 9.20 -48.49 -3.84
CA GLU A 152 10.22 -49.53 -3.72
C GLU A 152 11.40 -49.08 -2.84
N ASN A 153 11.80 -47.80 -2.92
CA ASN A 153 12.87 -47.25 -2.09
C ASN A 153 12.50 -47.07 -0.60
N LYS A 154 11.24 -47.28 -0.21
CA LYS A 154 10.77 -47.20 1.19
C LYS A 154 10.65 -48.58 1.86
N ILE A 155 10.89 -49.66 1.11
CA ILE A 155 10.73 -51.04 1.57
C ILE A 155 12.09 -51.65 2.01
N LEU A 156 13.18 -50.92 1.79
CA LEU A 156 14.53 -51.16 2.34
C LEU A 156 14.76 -50.26 3.57
#